data_AF-A0A1D8PI66-F1
#
_entry.id   AF-A0A1D8PI66-F1
#
_cell.length_a   1.000
_cell.length_b   1.000
_cell.length_c   1.000
_cell.angle_alpha   90.00
_cell.angle_beta   90.00
_cell.angle_gamma   90.00
#
_symmetry.space_group_name_H-M   'P 1'
#
loop_
_entity.id
_entity.type
_entity.pdbx_description
1 polymer ?
#
loop_
_entity_poly.entity_id
_entity_poly.type
_entity_poly.pdbx_seq_one_letter_code
_entity_poly.pdbx_strand_id
1 'polypeptide(L)'
;MNDTEDTIYIPIPHYPPFKLRSSLIDKDPVIWVHLLEAYIHLMTVLLDPETPKLNVKSQQQLQLFLKIFLFETCEEETKIFSLGAINPDIKKNTSILNAYVFQLIKKYSFVKLNLTGEAIWNFTKIHAPKNISTVRGLIDGTFKSEFNDNKKSGNISSISPVQKHLDLIVTNGKFTKTEDLVILSMLLGQNTTRTSTFSMGSNKSINKKRNRSLPFAENFVNVQWIELLEKGYANGKSVNADIIKDIMIISIISLSAEKLATLTMNLGITSIAAFNVCPLFSSIIISEPYKELIPNLEKKLPFLRNIDIDDDNGYEDDDLDGYEDNIEGISILVDLWPNMTERKAKIILKQHNGDVEHVTNLLLENPELIDKIEMPKKTNNGTASTSNNTKTFTGSYKIFSGKKKGSLNNNTKLNAPSADLKKKTLESALRLMYQSDEDEPDDTYDDQEKTTGV
;
A
#
# COMPACT_ATOMS: atom_id res chain seq x y z
N MET A 1 -4.74 -5.93 -54.82
CA MET A 1 -3.31 -5.62 -54.60
C MET A 1 -2.99 -6.22 -53.25
N ASN A 2 -2.30 -7.36 -53.23
CA ASN A 2 -1.81 -7.91 -51.98
C ASN A 2 -0.62 -7.05 -51.59
N ASP A 3 -0.86 -6.06 -50.74
CA ASP A 3 0.20 -5.52 -49.90
C ASP A 3 0.64 -6.68 -49.00
N THR A 4 1.50 -7.55 -49.51
CA THR A 4 2.31 -8.41 -48.66
C THR A 4 3.18 -7.43 -47.88
N GLU A 5 2.65 -6.95 -46.75
CA GLU A 5 3.45 -6.20 -45.79
C GLU A 5 4.73 -7.01 -45.59
N ASP A 6 5.89 -6.40 -45.90
CA ASP A 6 7.21 -6.99 -45.73
C ASP A 6 7.40 -7.28 -44.23
N THR A 7 6.92 -8.44 -43.82
CA THR A 7 6.94 -8.92 -42.45
C THR A 7 7.98 -10.00 -42.33
N ILE A 8 8.80 -9.90 -41.30
CA ILE A 8 9.87 -10.86 -41.02
C ILE A 8 9.42 -11.84 -39.94
N TYR A 9 9.75 -13.12 -40.15
CA TYR A 9 9.66 -14.12 -39.10
C TYR A 9 11.00 -14.23 -38.37
N ILE A 10 10.99 -13.88 -37.08
CA ILE A 10 12.09 -14.10 -36.16
C ILE A 10 11.60 -15.04 -35.05
N PRO A 11 12.14 -16.26 -34.90
CA PRO A 11 11.78 -17.13 -33.80
C PRO A 11 12.30 -16.55 -32.48
N ILE A 12 11.39 -16.28 -31.53
CA ILE A 12 11.73 -15.71 -30.23
C ILE A 12 11.48 -16.79 -29.15
N PRO A 13 12.53 -17.39 -28.57
CA PRO A 13 12.36 -18.36 -27.50
C PRO A 13 11.87 -17.69 -26.21
N HIS A 14 11.14 -18.45 -25.39
CA HIS A 14 10.69 -17.96 -24.09
C HIS A 14 11.86 -17.79 -23.13
N TYR A 15 11.79 -16.76 -22.30
CA TYR A 15 12.75 -16.61 -21.22
C TYR A 15 12.61 -17.79 -20.25
N PRO A 16 13.70 -18.52 -19.90
CA PRO A 16 13.55 -19.73 -19.11
C PRO A 16 13.13 -19.46 -17.65
N PRO A 17 12.35 -20.34 -17.01
CA PRO A 17 11.96 -20.16 -15.62
C PRO A 17 13.15 -20.29 -14.66
N PHE A 18 13.05 -19.68 -13.47
CA PHE A 18 14.13 -19.62 -12.48
C PHE A 18 14.76 -20.99 -12.17
N LYS A 19 13.95 -22.04 -11.97
CA LYS A 19 14.47 -23.40 -11.69
C LYS A 19 15.40 -23.90 -12.81
N LEU A 20 15.03 -23.67 -14.06
CA LEU A 20 15.84 -24.07 -15.21
C LEU A 20 17.09 -23.20 -15.33
N ARG A 21 16.96 -21.89 -15.11
CA ARG A 21 18.11 -20.96 -15.13
C ARG A 21 19.11 -21.28 -14.02
N SER A 22 18.65 -21.53 -12.79
CA SER A 22 19.52 -21.96 -11.70
C SER A 22 20.27 -23.25 -12.05
N SER A 23 19.57 -24.25 -12.61
CA SER A 23 20.24 -25.48 -13.04
C SER A 23 21.23 -25.26 -14.17
N LEU A 24 20.94 -24.38 -15.14
CA LEU A 24 21.87 -24.04 -16.22
C LEU A 24 23.09 -23.29 -15.69
N ILE A 25 22.89 -22.32 -14.79
CA ILE A 25 23.96 -21.55 -14.16
C ILE A 25 24.91 -22.45 -13.36
N ASP A 26 24.38 -23.49 -12.69
CA ASP A 26 25.19 -24.42 -11.90
C ASP A 26 25.87 -25.49 -12.75
N LYS A 27 25.18 -26.04 -13.76
CA LYS A 27 25.72 -27.14 -14.58
C LYS A 27 26.56 -26.68 -15.75
N ASP A 28 26.16 -25.60 -16.43
CA ASP A 28 26.86 -25.04 -17.59
C ASP A 28 26.65 -23.52 -17.69
N PRO A 29 27.39 -22.72 -16.89
CA PRO A 29 27.25 -21.27 -16.90
C PRO A 29 27.63 -20.64 -18.25
N VAL A 30 28.47 -21.30 -19.05
CA VAL A 30 28.92 -20.78 -20.36
C VAL A 30 27.76 -20.79 -21.35
N ILE A 31 27.00 -21.88 -21.41
CA ILE A 31 25.79 -21.95 -22.24
C ILE A 31 24.80 -20.85 -21.84
N TRP A 32 24.62 -20.61 -20.54
CA TRP A 32 23.72 -19.55 -20.07
C TRP A 32 24.19 -18.15 -20.48
N VAL A 33 25.50 -17.88 -20.43
CA VAL A 33 26.08 -16.62 -20.92
C VAL A 33 25.76 -16.42 -22.40
N HIS A 34 25.97 -17.44 -23.24
CA HIS A 34 25.65 -17.35 -24.67
C HIS A 34 24.16 -17.18 -24.95
N LEU A 35 23.28 -17.80 -24.15
CA LEU A 35 21.85 -17.60 -24.28
C LEU A 35 21.45 -16.16 -23.93
N LEU A 36 22.05 -15.55 -22.90
CA LEU A 36 21.87 -14.14 -22.59
C LEU A 36 22.38 -13.24 -23.73
N GLU A 37 23.55 -13.54 -24.32
CA GLU A 37 24.08 -12.82 -25.48
C GLU A 37 23.11 -12.89 -26.67
N ALA A 38 22.51 -14.05 -26.93
CA ALA A 38 21.52 -14.21 -27.98
C ALA A 38 20.26 -13.35 -27.72
N TYR A 39 19.77 -13.30 -26.47
CA TYR A 39 18.67 -12.40 -26.11
C TYR A 39 19.05 -10.92 -26.28
N ILE A 40 20.26 -10.53 -25.89
CA ILE A 40 20.75 -9.15 -26.07
C ILE A 40 20.81 -8.79 -27.56
N HIS A 41 21.31 -9.70 -28.39
CA HIS A 41 21.35 -9.50 -29.84
C HIS A 41 19.94 -9.37 -30.42
N LEU A 42 19.00 -10.24 -30.01
CA LEU A 42 17.60 -10.13 -30.40
C LEU A 42 17.02 -8.76 -30.03
N MET A 43 17.23 -8.28 -28.80
CA MET A 43 16.73 -6.96 -28.39
C MET A 43 17.34 -5.83 -29.22
N THR A 44 18.61 -5.95 -29.60
CA THR A 44 19.31 -4.96 -30.43
C THR A 44 18.65 -4.89 -31.81
N VAL A 45 18.37 -6.04 -32.43
CA VAL A 45 17.64 -6.11 -33.72
C VAL A 45 16.24 -5.50 -33.59
N LEU A 46 15.49 -5.84 -32.54
CA LEU A 46 14.12 -5.31 -32.34
C LEU A 46 14.06 -3.81 -32.02
N LEU A 47 15.19 -3.21 -31.60
CA LEU A 47 15.32 -1.79 -31.29
C LEU A 47 15.82 -0.94 -32.46
N ASP A 48 16.26 -1.59 -33.54
CA ASP A 48 16.69 -0.96 -34.77
C ASP A 48 15.46 -0.48 -35.57
N PRO A 49 15.35 0.82 -35.88
CA PRO A 49 14.25 1.36 -36.67
C PRO A 49 14.17 0.81 -38.11
N GLU A 50 15.27 0.27 -38.65
CA GLU A 50 15.30 -0.30 -40.00
C GLU A 50 14.78 -1.75 -40.03
N THR A 51 14.58 -2.38 -38.87
CA THR A 51 14.08 -3.75 -38.80
C THR A 51 12.66 -3.86 -39.36
N PRO A 52 12.40 -4.78 -40.31
CA PRO A 52 11.07 -5.01 -40.85
C PRO A 52 10.06 -5.34 -39.76
N LYS A 53 8.77 -5.07 -40.01
CA LYS A 53 7.71 -5.40 -39.05
C LYS A 53 7.73 -6.90 -38.75
N LEU A 54 7.63 -7.26 -37.48
CA LEU A 54 7.47 -8.66 -37.10
C LEU A 54 6.15 -9.20 -37.64
N ASN A 55 6.15 -10.44 -38.14
CA ASN A 55 4.90 -11.14 -38.39
C ASN A 55 4.14 -11.42 -37.08
N VAL A 56 2.86 -11.78 -37.19
CA VAL A 56 1.97 -12.01 -36.04
C VAL A 56 2.54 -13.05 -35.07
N LYS A 57 3.16 -14.12 -35.58
CA LYS A 57 3.73 -15.20 -34.75
C LYS A 57 4.91 -14.71 -33.93
N SER A 58 5.86 -14.02 -34.55
CA SER A 58 7.01 -13.42 -33.86
C SER A 58 6.56 -12.36 -32.85
N GLN A 59 5.55 -11.56 -33.18
CA GLN A 59 4.99 -10.61 -32.24
C GLN A 59 4.39 -11.31 -31.00
N GLN A 60 3.60 -12.37 -31.18
CA GLN A 60 3.06 -13.14 -30.05
C GLN A 60 4.15 -13.77 -29.19
N GLN A 61 5.21 -14.30 -29.82
CA GLN A 61 6.36 -14.85 -29.10
C GLN A 61 7.11 -13.76 -28.31
N LEU A 62 7.29 -12.57 -28.86
CA LEU A 62 7.87 -11.42 -28.15
C LEU A 62 7.02 -11.03 -26.95
N GLN A 63 5.70 -10.94 -27.11
CA GLN A 63 4.78 -10.62 -26.02
C GLN A 63 4.88 -11.64 -24.89
N LEU A 64 4.96 -12.93 -25.22
CA LEU A 64 5.12 -14.00 -24.24
C LEU A 64 6.49 -13.97 -23.57
N PHE A 65 7.57 -13.73 -24.33
CA PHE A 65 8.91 -13.51 -23.79
C PHE A 65 8.91 -12.39 -22.75
N LEU A 66 8.32 -11.23 -23.08
CA LEU A 66 8.30 -10.07 -22.18
C LEU A 66 7.52 -10.35 -20.90
N LYS A 67 6.35 -11.00 -21.00
CA LYS A 67 5.53 -11.37 -19.84
C LYS A 67 6.32 -12.29 -18.89
N ILE A 68 6.94 -13.33 -19.43
CA ILE A 68 7.73 -14.28 -18.64
C ILE A 68 8.98 -13.60 -18.07
N PHE A 69 9.72 -12.83 -18.88
CA PHE A 69 10.93 -12.13 -18.45
C PHE A 69 10.64 -11.19 -17.28
N LEU A 70 9.58 -10.40 -17.36
CA LEU A 70 9.20 -9.44 -16.30
C LEU A 70 8.74 -10.16 -15.03
N PHE A 71 7.94 -11.22 -15.16
CA PHE A 71 7.53 -12.04 -14.01
C PHE A 71 8.75 -12.67 -13.31
N GLU A 72 9.59 -13.36 -14.08
CA GLU A 72 10.77 -14.06 -13.59
C GLU A 72 11.81 -13.12 -12.97
N THR A 73 12.04 -11.96 -13.58
CA THR A 73 12.99 -10.96 -13.07
C THR A 73 12.48 -10.32 -11.78
N CYS A 74 11.16 -10.14 -11.65
CA CYS A 74 10.58 -9.62 -10.42
C CYS A 74 10.68 -10.63 -9.27
N GLU A 75 10.41 -11.90 -9.56
CA GLU A 75 10.51 -13.00 -8.60
C GLU A 75 11.95 -13.31 -8.16
N GLU A 76 12.94 -12.90 -8.94
CA GLU A 76 14.35 -13.13 -8.64
C GLU A 76 14.90 -12.25 -7.53
N GLU A 77 14.37 -11.04 -7.34
CA GLU A 77 14.86 -10.13 -6.30
C GLU A 77 14.63 -10.70 -4.89
N THR A 78 13.67 -11.62 -4.73
CA THR A 78 13.34 -12.29 -3.47
C THR A 78 14.02 -13.66 -3.30
N LYS A 79 14.66 -14.19 -4.35
CA LYS A 79 15.23 -15.56 -4.36
C LYS A 79 16.75 -15.53 -4.26
N ILE A 80 17.30 -16.47 -3.47
CA ILE A 80 18.75 -16.62 -3.33
C ILE A 80 19.28 -17.34 -4.58
N PHE A 81 20.20 -16.71 -5.28
CA PHE A 81 20.91 -17.37 -6.37
C PHE A 81 21.94 -18.36 -5.86
N SER A 82 22.13 -19.45 -6.59
CA SER A 82 23.27 -20.35 -6.43
C SER A 82 24.60 -19.63 -6.71
N LEU A 83 25.73 -20.22 -6.26
CA LEU A 83 27.07 -19.62 -6.39
C LEU A 83 27.41 -19.22 -7.84
N GLY A 84 26.90 -19.94 -8.85
CA GLY A 84 27.19 -19.66 -10.26
C GLY A 84 26.71 -18.27 -10.72
N ALA A 85 25.66 -17.71 -10.11
CA ALA A 85 25.18 -16.36 -10.44
C ALA A 85 26.16 -15.26 -10.02
N ILE A 86 27.22 -15.60 -9.26
CA ILE A 86 28.31 -14.69 -8.92
C ILE A 86 29.19 -14.40 -10.15
N ASN A 87 29.10 -15.22 -11.22
CA ASN A 87 29.83 -15.02 -12.46
C ASN A 87 29.61 -13.58 -12.99
N PRO A 88 30.70 -12.82 -13.20
CA PRO A 88 30.62 -11.41 -13.61
C PRO A 88 29.95 -11.23 -14.98
N ASP A 89 30.12 -12.17 -15.92
CA ASP A 89 29.55 -12.08 -17.26
C ASP A 89 28.04 -12.29 -17.23
N ILE A 90 27.56 -13.25 -16.42
CA ILE A 90 26.12 -13.45 -16.21
C ILE A 90 25.50 -12.18 -15.61
N LYS A 91 26.10 -11.62 -14.54
CA LYS A 91 25.59 -10.37 -13.92
C LYS A 91 25.56 -9.21 -14.89
N LYS A 92 26.62 -9.06 -15.69
CA LYS A 92 26.74 -8.00 -16.70
C LYS A 92 25.69 -8.18 -17.79
N ASN A 93 25.60 -9.37 -18.39
CA ASN A 93 24.67 -9.64 -19.49
C ASN A 93 23.21 -9.57 -19.04
N THR A 94 22.87 -10.08 -17.85
CA THR A 94 21.53 -9.90 -17.27
C THR A 94 21.19 -8.42 -17.08
N SER A 95 22.14 -7.61 -16.59
CA SER A 95 21.93 -6.16 -16.43
C SER A 95 21.73 -5.45 -17.77
N ILE A 96 22.49 -5.84 -18.79
CA ILE A 96 22.37 -5.32 -20.16
C ILE A 96 21.02 -5.70 -20.75
N LEU A 97 20.62 -6.97 -20.63
CA LEU A 97 19.32 -7.46 -21.11
C LEU A 97 18.17 -6.71 -20.43
N ASN A 98 18.22 -6.53 -19.11
CA ASN A 98 17.20 -5.78 -18.38
C ASN A 98 17.09 -4.32 -18.85
N ALA A 99 18.23 -3.68 -19.13
CA ALA A 99 18.25 -2.35 -19.72
C ALA A 99 17.65 -2.31 -21.13
N TYR A 100 17.92 -3.33 -21.96
CA TYR A 100 17.35 -3.43 -23.31
C TYR A 100 15.85 -3.72 -23.30
N VAL A 101 15.36 -4.58 -22.40
CA VAL A 101 13.92 -4.83 -22.22
C VAL A 101 13.21 -3.54 -21.83
N PHE A 102 13.80 -2.74 -20.92
CA PHE A 102 13.29 -1.42 -20.60
C PHE A 102 13.20 -0.51 -21.83
N GLN A 103 14.27 -0.44 -22.65
CA GLN A 103 14.26 0.38 -23.86
C GLN A 103 13.23 -0.11 -24.88
N LEU A 104 13.08 -1.43 -25.04
CA LEU A 104 12.10 -2.02 -25.96
C LEU A 104 10.69 -1.60 -25.56
N ILE A 105 10.32 -1.81 -24.30
CA ILE A 105 8.99 -1.43 -23.79
C ILE A 105 8.78 0.07 -23.92
N LYS A 106 9.79 0.88 -23.60
CA LYS A 106 9.75 2.33 -23.76
C LYS A 106 9.51 2.76 -25.22
N LYS A 107 10.14 2.10 -26.20
CA LYS A 107 10.00 2.43 -27.62
C LYS A 107 8.70 1.93 -28.24
N TYR A 108 8.17 0.78 -27.83
CA TYR A 108 6.94 0.22 -28.39
C TYR A 108 5.66 0.66 -27.63
N SER A 109 5.74 0.94 -26.33
CA SER A 109 4.62 1.08 -25.36
C SER A 109 4.00 -0.24 -24.90
N PHE A 110 3.32 -0.21 -23.75
CA PHE A 110 2.60 -1.37 -23.20
C PHE A 110 1.48 -1.85 -24.11
N VAL A 111 0.78 -0.92 -24.77
CA VAL A 111 -0.39 -1.20 -25.58
C VAL A 111 0.01 -1.94 -26.87
N LYS A 112 1.05 -1.46 -27.56
CA LYS A 112 1.57 -2.14 -28.76
C LYS A 112 2.14 -3.54 -28.45
N LEU A 113 2.69 -3.70 -27.26
CA LEU A 113 3.20 -4.98 -26.75
C LEU A 113 2.14 -5.82 -26.06
N ASN A 114 0.87 -5.40 -26.04
CA ASN A 114 -0.25 -6.14 -25.45
C ASN A 114 0.07 -6.71 -24.04
N LEU A 115 0.70 -5.87 -23.21
CA LEU A 115 1.05 -6.25 -21.84
C LEU A 115 -0.18 -6.14 -20.93
N THR A 116 -0.37 -7.13 -20.06
CA THR A 116 -1.45 -7.17 -19.07
C THR A 116 -1.13 -6.27 -17.88
N GLY A 117 -2.15 -5.97 -17.04
CA GLY A 117 -1.94 -5.22 -15.79
C GLY A 117 -0.86 -5.83 -14.89
N GLU A 118 -0.78 -7.16 -14.85
CA GLU A 118 0.27 -7.91 -14.14
C GLU A 118 1.67 -7.64 -14.70
N ALA A 119 1.86 -7.78 -16.02
CA ALA A 119 3.16 -7.54 -16.64
C ALA A 119 3.60 -6.08 -16.48
N ILE A 120 2.65 -5.13 -16.54
CA ILE A 120 2.91 -3.70 -16.31
C ILE A 120 3.31 -3.46 -14.85
N TRP A 121 2.67 -4.14 -13.89
CA TRP A 121 3.06 -4.03 -12.48
C TRP A 121 4.45 -4.61 -12.24
N ASN A 122 4.77 -5.79 -12.78
CA ASN A 122 6.12 -6.36 -12.69
C ASN A 122 7.18 -5.44 -13.31
N PHE A 123 6.91 -4.86 -14.48
CA PHE A 123 7.76 -3.83 -15.08
C PHE A 123 7.93 -2.62 -14.15
N THR A 124 6.86 -2.21 -13.48
CA THR A 124 6.88 -1.10 -12.52
C THR A 124 7.79 -1.44 -11.34
N LYS A 125 7.65 -2.63 -10.73
CA LYS A 125 8.50 -3.05 -9.61
C LYS A 125 9.99 -3.04 -9.97
N ILE A 126 10.34 -3.57 -11.14
CA ILE A 126 11.73 -3.64 -11.63
C ILE A 126 12.32 -2.24 -11.93
N HIS A 127 11.55 -1.37 -12.60
CA HIS A 127 12.11 -0.16 -13.20
C HIS A 127 11.73 1.17 -12.52
N ALA A 128 10.66 1.22 -11.73
CA ALA A 128 10.22 2.42 -11.03
C ALA A 128 11.31 3.03 -10.12
N PRO A 129 12.10 2.25 -9.36
CA PRO A 129 13.12 2.81 -8.46
C PRO A 129 14.17 3.68 -9.18
N LYS A 130 14.48 3.37 -10.45
CA LYS A 130 15.48 4.07 -11.25
C LYS A 130 14.87 5.03 -12.30
N ASN A 131 13.68 4.73 -12.80
CA ASN A 131 13.09 5.39 -13.98
C ASN A 131 11.65 5.89 -13.75
N ILE A 132 11.30 6.27 -12.52
CA ILE A 132 9.92 6.57 -12.09
C ILE A 132 9.12 7.49 -13.04
N SER A 133 9.73 8.56 -13.55
CA SER A 133 9.04 9.51 -14.42
C SER A 133 8.65 8.91 -15.77
N THR A 134 9.50 8.03 -16.31
CA THR A 134 9.24 7.31 -17.55
C THR A 134 8.19 6.23 -17.33
N VAL A 135 8.28 5.50 -16.21
CA VAL A 135 7.31 4.46 -15.85
C VAL A 135 5.90 5.07 -15.69
N ARG A 136 5.77 6.19 -14.97
CA ARG A 136 4.51 6.94 -14.88
C ARG A 136 3.97 7.31 -16.25
N GLY A 137 4.83 7.90 -17.09
CA GLY A 137 4.44 8.31 -18.44
C GLY A 137 4.00 7.15 -19.34
N LEU A 138 4.58 5.97 -19.17
CA LEU A 138 4.18 4.78 -19.92
C LEU A 138 2.83 4.23 -19.42
N ILE A 139 2.58 4.29 -18.11
CA ILE A 139 1.31 3.81 -17.52
C ILE A 139 0.16 4.76 -17.85
N ASP A 140 0.34 6.07 -17.74
CA ASP A 140 -0.72 7.05 -18.02
C ASP A 140 -0.92 7.35 -19.53
N GLY A 141 0.01 6.88 -20.39
CA GLY A 141 -0.03 7.12 -21.83
C GLY A 141 0.51 8.50 -22.26
N THR A 142 1.10 9.28 -21.36
CA THR A 142 1.69 10.59 -21.71
C THR A 142 3.08 10.46 -22.33
N PHE A 143 3.73 9.30 -22.19
CA PHE A 143 5.02 9.01 -22.81
C PHE A 143 4.85 8.63 -24.28
N LYS A 144 5.43 9.44 -25.18
CA LYS A 144 5.42 9.19 -26.61
C LYS A 144 6.47 8.16 -26.99
N SER A 145 6.03 6.93 -27.23
CA SER A 145 6.84 5.82 -27.72
C SER A 145 7.17 5.96 -29.20
N GLU A 146 8.46 5.94 -29.56
CA GLU A 146 8.97 6.18 -30.93
C GLU A 146 8.40 5.20 -31.96
N PHE A 147 8.31 3.93 -31.62
CA PHE A 147 7.83 2.87 -32.52
C PHE A 147 6.33 2.67 -32.41
N ASN A 148 5.61 3.49 -31.66
CA ASN A 148 4.16 3.46 -31.67
C ASN A 148 3.64 4.38 -32.79
N ASP A 149 3.39 3.76 -33.94
CA ASP A 149 2.86 4.36 -35.17
C ASP A 149 1.40 4.81 -35.03
N ASN A 150 0.65 4.22 -34.09
CA ASN A 150 -0.74 4.57 -33.88
C ASN A 150 -0.87 5.70 -32.85
N LYS A 151 -1.12 6.92 -33.35
CA LYS A 151 -1.39 8.12 -32.52
C LYS A 151 -2.49 7.90 -31.48
N LYS A 152 -3.47 7.02 -31.74
CA LYS A 152 -4.54 6.71 -30.79
C LYS A 152 -4.05 5.78 -29.68
N SER A 153 -3.29 4.72 -30.01
CA SER A 153 -2.82 3.76 -29.00
C SER A 153 -1.74 4.32 -28.09
N GLY A 154 -0.94 5.29 -28.58
CA GLY A 154 0.11 5.95 -27.79
C GLY A 154 -0.40 6.69 -26.57
N ASN A 155 -1.66 7.16 -26.59
CA ASN A 155 -2.28 7.89 -25.50
C ASN A 155 -3.26 7.02 -24.68
N ILE A 156 -3.31 5.71 -24.91
CA ILE A 156 -4.18 4.82 -24.14
C ILE A 156 -3.55 4.61 -22.76
N SER A 157 -4.24 5.09 -21.74
CA SER A 157 -3.87 4.87 -20.36
C SER A 157 -4.01 3.40 -19.97
N SER A 158 -2.96 2.85 -19.36
CA SER A 158 -2.92 1.52 -18.76
C SER A 158 -3.19 1.55 -17.24
N ILE A 159 -3.68 2.67 -16.70
CA ILE A 159 -4.04 2.81 -15.28
C ILE A 159 -5.09 1.78 -14.86
N SER A 160 -6.19 1.65 -15.61
CA SER A 160 -7.28 0.73 -15.24
C SER A 160 -6.84 -0.74 -15.21
N PRO A 161 -6.08 -1.27 -16.21
CA PRO A 161 -5.47 -2.58 -16.11
C PRO A 161 -4.59 -2.78 -14.87
N VAL A 162 -3.79 -1.78 -14.49
CA VAL A 162 -2.94 -1.84 -13.30
C VAL A 162 -3.77 -1.85 -12.02
N GLN A 163 -4.77 -0.97 -11.90
CA GLN A 163 -5.70 -0.95 -10.76
C GLN A 163 -6.40 -2.30 -10.55
N LYS A 164 -6.92 -2.91 -11.63
CA LYS A 164 -7.56 -4.23 -11.56
C LYS A 164 -6.60 -5.33 -11.11
N HIS A 165 -5.34 -5.26 -11.55
CA HIS A 165 -4.33 -6.21 -11.09
C HIS A 165 -3.98 -6.00 -9.62
N LEU A 166 -3.80 -4.74 -9.19
CA LEU A 166 -3.56 -4.41 -7.80
C LEU A 166 -4.69 -4.88 -6.89
N ASP A 167 -5.94 -4.65 -7.29
CA ASP A 167 -7.10 -5.19 -6.60
C ASP A 167 -7.02 -6.71 -6.47
N LEU A 168 -6.79 -7.42 -7.59
CA LEU A 168 -6.70 -8.87 -7.60
C LEU A 168 -5.62 -9.41 -6.63
N ILE A 169 -4.43 -8.79 -6.60
CA ILE A 169 -3.37 -9.24 -5.68
C ILE A 169 -3.65 -8.87 -4.23
N VAL A 170 -4.38 -7.78 -3.97
CA VAL A 170 -4.84 -7.41 -2.62
C VAL A 170 -5.91 -8.38 -2.15
N THR A 171 -6.94 -8.66 -2.95
CA THR A 171 -8.02 -9.59 -2.58
C THR A 171 -7.50 -11.01 -2.36
N ASN A 172 -6.48 -11.41 -3.12
CA ASN A 172 -5.84 -12.73 -2.99
C ASN A 172 -4.78 -12.79 -1.88
N GLY A 173 -4.56 -11.72 -1.10
CA GLY A 173 -3.58 -11.69 -0.02
C GLY A 173 -2.11 -11.75 -0.47
N LYS A 174 -1.83 -11.47 -1.75
CA LYS A 174 -0.48 -11.48 -2.34
C LYS A 174 0.21 -10.11 -2.31
N PHE A 175 -0.54 -9.05 -2.03
CA PHE A 175 0.01 -7.70 -1.93
C PHE A 175 0.82 -7.53 -0.65
N THR A 176 2.08 -7.14 -0.77
CA THR A 176 3.00 -7.00 0.37
C THR A 176 3.25 -5.54 0.77
N LYS A 177 3.32 -5.26 2.08
CA LYS A 177 3.67 -3.92 2.58
C LYS A 177 5.12 -3.54 2.29
N THR A 178 6.02 -4.52 2.25
CA THR A 178 7.47 -4.30 2.11
C THR A 178 7.89 -3.97 0.68
N GLU A 179 7.16 -4.46 -0.33
CA GLU A 179 7.50 -4.28 -1.74
C GLU A 179 6.39 -3.51 -2.46
N ASP A 180 5.19 -4.08 -2.59
CA ASP A 180 4.13 -3.51 -3.43
C ASP A 180 3.67 -2.14 -2.94
N LEU A 181 3.45 -1.98 -1.63
CA LEU A 181 3.05 -0.70 -1.04
C LEU A 181 4.12 0.38 -1.23
N VAL A 182 5.39 -0.01 -1.11
CA VAL A 182 6.53 0.90 -1.32
C VAL A 182 6.59 1.33 -2.78
N ILE A 183 6.44 0.40 -3.72
CA ILE A 183 6.44 0.72 -5.16
C ILE A 183 5.22 1.59 -5.52
N LEU A 184 4.03 1.30 -4.99
CA LEU A 184 2.83 2.10 -5.20
C LEU A 184 3.01 3.53 -4.66
N SER A 185 3.54 3.66 -3.44
CA SER A 185 3.88 4.96 -2.84
C SER A 185 4.92 5.72 -3.68
N MET A 186 5.94 5.04 -4.19
CA MET A 186 6.89 5.66 -5.12
C MET A 186 6.23 6.11 -6.41
N LEU A 187 5.28 5.33 -6.94
CA LEU A 187 4.56 5.58 -8.18
C LEU A 187 3.62 6.77 -8.04
N LEU A 188 2.80 6.84 -7.01
CA LEU A 188 1.92 7.98 -6.76
C LEU A 188 2.71 9.22 -6.32
N GLY A 189 3.79 9.02 -5.57
CA GLY A 189 4.48 10.12 -4.90
C GLY A 189 3.66 10.68 -3.74
N GLN A 190 4.19 11.71 -3.10
CA GLN A 190 3.54 12.36 -1.96
C GLN A 190 3.39 13.85 -2.24
N ASN A 191 2.20 14.39 -1.98
CA ASN A 191 1.91 15.80 -2.13
C ASN A 191 1.65 16.41 -0.76
N THR A 192 2.68 16.46 0.08
CA THR A 192 2.60 17.02 1.44
C THR A 192 3.27 18.38 1.48
N THR A 193 2.60 19.36 2.08
CA THR A 193 3.14 20.73 2.27
C THR A 193 4.33 20.74 3.22
N ARG A 194 4.31 19.84 4.22
CA ARG A 194 5.44 19.64 5.11
C ARG A 194 6.53 18.86 4.36
N THR A 195 7.68 19.50 4.19
CA THR A 195 8.95 18.84 3.83
C THR A 195 9.49 17.94 4.94
N SER A 196 8.66 17.54 5.92
CA SER A 196 8.96 16.45 6.84
C SER A 196 8.94 15.18 6.03
N THR A 197 10.10 14.85 5.48
CA THR A 197 10.42 13.52 4.97
C THR A 197 9.95 12.51 6.01
N PHE A 198 8.86 11.81 5.72
CA PHE A 198 8.51 10.61 6.47
C PHE A 198 9.72 9.70 6.36
N SER A 199 10.30 9.37 7.51
CA SER A 199 11.45 8.49 7.62
C SER A 199 11.03 7.05 7.32
N MET A 200 10.55 6.78 6.10
CA MET A 200 10.64 5.44 5.52
C MET A 200 12.11 5.22 5.12
N GLY A 201 12.99 5.02 6.11
CA GLY A 201 14.34 4.44 6.01
C GLY A 201 15.33 5.00 4.97
N SER A 202 14.97 6.04 4.23
CA SER A 202 15.69 6.48 3.05
C SER A 202 15.52 7.99 2.96
N ASN A 203 16.59 8.71 3.33
CA ASN A 203 16.72 10.17 3.22
C ASN A 203 16.70 10.69 1.76
N LYS A 204 16.11 9.96 0.81
CA LYS A 204 15.76 10.51 -0.50
C LYS A 204 14.49 11.34 -0.34
N SER A 205 14.66 12.66 -0.20
CA SER A 205 13.59 13.62 -0.43
C SER A 205 12.96 13.38 -1.82
N ILE A 206 11.75 12.83 -1.84
CA ILE A 206 11.02 12.45 -3.06
C ILE A 206 10.48 13.70 -3.80
N ASN A 207 10.33 14.84 -3.11
CA ASN A 207 9.40 15.88 -3.54
C ASN A 207 9.93 16.90 -4.57
N LYS A 208 11.22 17.24 -4.62
CA LYS A 208 11.66 18.42 -5.41
C LYS A 208 11.96 18.19 -6.91
N LYS A 209 12.21 16.96 -7.36
CA LYS A 209 12.57 16.68 -8.78
C LYS A 209 11.55 15.82 -9.54
N ARG A 210 10.43 15.45 -8.91
CA ARG A 210 9.42 14.53 -9.48
C ARG A 210 8.13 15.25 -9.92
N ASN A 211 8.21 16.42 -10.54
CA ASN A 211 7.07 17.26 -10.98
C ASN A 211 5.94 16.56 -11.75
N ARG A 212 6.13 15.33 -12.24
CA ARG A 212 5.07 14.52 -12.87
C ARG A 212 4.34 13.56 -11.91
N SER A 213 4.64 13.55 -10.59
CA SER A 213 3.90 12.70 -9.64
C SER A 213 2.45 13.14 -9.53
N LEU A 214 2.21 14.44 -9.36
CA LEU A 214 0.87 14.94 -9.08
C LEU A 214 -0.11 14.67 -10.22
N PRO A 215 0.18 15.00 -11.50
CA PRO A 215 -0.75 14.68 -12.59
C PRO A 215 -1.01 13.18 -12.73
N PHE A 216 0.03 12.36 -12.53
CA PHE A 216 -0.12 10.91 -12.56
C PHE A 216 -1.03 10.42 -11.42
N ALA A 217 -0.77 10.86 -10.19
CA ALA A 217 -1.55 10.49 -9.00
C ALA A 217 -3.01 10.91 -9.13
N GLU A 218 -3.28 12.11 -9.64
CA GLU A 218 -4.64 12.62 -9.86
C GLU A 218 -5.41 11.84 -10.94
N ASN A 219 -4.71 11.23 -11.90
CA ASN A 219 -5.30 10.33 -12.89
C ASN A 219 -5.48 8.90 -12.36
N PHE A 220 -4.53 8.44 -11.54
CA PHE A 220 -4.55 7.11 -10.95
C PHE A 220 -5.59 6.98 -9.84
N VAL A 221 -5.67 7.94 -8.92
CA VAL A 221 -6.63 7.93 -7.82
C VAL A 221 -7.92 8.61 -8.29
N ASN A 222 -8.72 7.84 -9.03
CA ASN A 222 -10.02 8.25 -9.54
C ASN A 222 -11.16 7.61 -8.73
N VAL A 223 -12.40 7.97 -9.04
CA VAL A 223 -13.60 7.46 -8.34
C VAL A 223 -13.64 5.93 -8.32
N GLN A 224 -13.40 5.31 -9.48
CA GLN A 224 -13.40 3.85 -9.63
C GLN A 224 -12.39 3.16 -8.70
N TRP A 225 -11.21 3.75 -8.53
CA TRP A 225 -10.18 3.22 -7.62
C TRP A 225 -10.62 3.29 -6.17
N ILE A 226 -11.21 4.41 -5.74
CA ILE A 226 -11.70 4.57 -4.37
C ILE A 226 -12.84 3.59 -4.08
N GLU A 227 -13.80 3.46 -5.00
CA GLU A 227 -14.90 2.49 -4.88
C GLU A 227 -14.39 1.05 -4.79
N LEU A 228 -13.33 0.74 -5.54
CA LEU A 228 -12.68 -0.57 -5.50
C LEU A 228 -12.11 -0.88 -4.10
N LEU A 229 -11.38 0.08 -3.53
CA LEU A 229 -10.82 -0.04 -2.19
C LEU A 229 -11.89 -0.08 -1.11
N GLU A 230 -12.94 0.74 -1.20
CA GLU A 230 -14.08 0.72 -0.27
C GLU A 230 -14.77 -0.65 -0.26
N LYS A 231 -15.07 -1.17 -1.46
CA LYS A 231 -15.67 -2.50 -1.60
C LYS A 231 -14.77 -3.58 -1.01
N GLY A 232 -13.46 -3.51 -1.27
CA GLY A 232 -12.49 -4.46 -0.72
C GLY A 232 -12.33 -4.36 0.80
N TYR A 233 -12.48 -3.17 1.37
CA TYR A 233 -12.37 -2.94 2.82
C TYR A 233 -13.55 -3.53 3.59
N ALA A 234 -14.75 -3.48 3.01
CA ALA A 234 -15.97 -4.05 3.57
C ALA A 234 -16.22 -3.66 5.05
N ASN A 235 -16.07 -2.36 5.36
CA ASN A 235 -16.17 -1.82 6.72
C ASN A 235 -15.25 -2.51 7.75
N GLY A 236 -14.05 -2.89 7.32
CA GLY A 236 -13.05 -3.54 8.18
C GLY A 236 -13.26 -5.05 8.35
N LYS A 237 -14.29 -5.64 7.74
CA LYS A 237 -14.57 -7.08 7.83
C LYS A 237 -13.70 -7.93 6.88
N SER A 238 -13.00 -7.28 5.95
CA SER A 238 -12.10 -7.96 5.02
C SER A 238 -10.85 -8.46 5.72
N VAL A 239 -10.40 -9.67 5.38
CA VAL A 239 -9.12 -10.22 5.85
C VAL A 239 -7.92 -9.34 5.46
N ASN A 240 -8.05 -8.56 4.38
CA ASN A 240 -7.02 -7.65 3.88
C ASN A 240 -7.32 -6.18 4.23
N ALA A 241 -8.23 -5.91 5.18
CA ALA A 241 -8.69 -4.56 5.53
C ALA A 241 -7.55 -3.60 5.87
N ASP A 242 -6.56 -4.04 6.64
CA ASP A 242 -5.42 -3.21 7.03
C ASP A 242 -4.56 -2.78 5.83
N ILE A 243 -4.33 -3.70 4.89
CA ILE A 243 -3.57 -3.41 3.67
C ILE A 243 -4.36 -2.43 2.80
N ILE A 244 -5.68 -2.63 2.67
CA ILE A 244 -6.55 -1.76 1.89
C ILE A 244 -6.59 -0.35 2.49
N LYS A 245 -6.65 -0.23 3.81
CA LYS A 245 -6.54 1.04 4.53
C LYS A 245 -5.22 1.73 4.23
N ASP A 246 -4.09 1.03 4.29
CA ASP A 246 -2.77 1.59 3.97
C ASP A 246 -2.70 2.09 2.51
N ILE A 247 -3.26 1.33 1.57
CA ILE A 247 -3.34 1.70 0.16
C ILE A 247 -4.23 2.95 -0.02
N MET A 248 -5.35 3.03 0.68
CA MET A 248 -6.25 4.19 0.66
C MET A 248 -5.54 5.43 1.20
N ILE A 249 -4.85 5.32 2.34
CA ILE A 249 -4.09 6.43 2.92
C ILE A 249 -3.04 6.94 1.92
N ILE A 250 -2.22 6.04 1.35
CA ILE A 250 -1.20 6.43 0.36
C ILE A 250 -1.83 7.07 -0.89
N SER A 251 -2.99 6.57 -1.31
CA SER A 251 -3.74 7.15 -2.42
C SER A 251 -4.19 8.57 -2.11
N ILE A 252 -4.78 8.82 -0.93
CA ILE A 252 -5.31 10.13 -0.55
C ILE A 252 -4.18 11.16 -0.32
N ILE A 253 -3.09 10.80 0.36
CA ILE A 253 -1.96 11.74 0.62
C ILE A 253 -1.16 12.09 -0.65
N SER A 254 -1.38 11.36 -1.75
CA SER A 254 -0.74 11.65 -3.03
C SER A 254 -1.43 12.78 -3.81
N LEU A 255 -2.63 13.17 -3.39
CA LEU A 255 -3.49 14.13 -4.09
C LEU A 255 -3.31 15.58 -3.62
N SER A 256 -3.70 16.52 -4.47
CA SER A 256 -3.92 17.90 -4.08
C SER A 256 -5.25 18.06 -3.34
N ALA A 257 -5.36 19.06 -2.46
CA ALA A 257 -6.63 19.41 -1.81
C ALA A 257 -7.73 19.74 -2.82
N GLU A 258 -7.34 20.24 -4.01
CA GLU A 258 -8.26 20.49 -5.12
C GLU A 258 -8.83 19.21 -5.70
N LYS A 259 -7.95 18.29 -6.10
CA LYS A 259 -8.38 17.00 -6.62
C LYS A 259 -9.20 16.23 -5.60
N LEU A 260 -8.80 16.29 -4.33
CA LEU A 260 -9.53 15.62 -3.26
C LEU A 260 -10.93 16.19 -3.11
N ALA A 261 -11.11 17.51 -3.12
CA ALA A 261 -12.44 18.11 -3.08
C ALA A 261 -13.31 17.68 -4.29
N THR A 262 -12.73 17.64 -5.50
CA THR A 262 -13.43 17.12 -6.69
C THR A 262 -13.78 15.64 -6.54
N LEU A 263 -12.88 14.84 -6.00
CA LEU A 263 -13.10 13.41 -5.76
C LEU A 263 -14.20 13.18 -4.74
N THR A 264 -14.20 13.90 -3.62
CA THR A 264 -15.24 13.89 -2.59
C THR A 264 -16.62 14.23 -3.18
N MET A 265 -16.70 15.27 -4.01
CA MET A 265 -17.94 15.64 -4.70
C MET A 265 -18.39 14.55 -5.70
N ASN A 266 -17.47 13.97 -6.46
CA ASN A 266 -17.79 12.92 -7.43
C ASN A 266 -18.20 11.59 -6.78
N LEU A 267 -17.76 11.34 -5.54
CA LEU A 267 -18.22 10.22 -4.71
C LEU A 267 -19.61 10.48 -4.08
N GLY A 268 -20.20 11.68 -4.28
CA GLY A 268 -21.50 12.04 -3.72
C GLY A 268 -21.45 12.51 -2.26
N ILE A 269 -20.26 12.81 -1.72
CA ILE A 269 -20.09 13.26 -0.34
C ILE A 269 -20.20 14.79 -0.29
N THR A 270 -21.42 15.29 -0.08
CA THR A 270 -21.70 16.75 -0.01
C THR A 270 -22.01 17.26 1.39
N SER A 271 -22.15 16.36 2.36
CA SER A 271 -22.49 16.68 3.75
C SER A 271 -21.93 15.61 4.69
N ILE A 272 -21.94 15.89 6.00
CA ILE A 272 -21.52 14.94 7.04
C ILE A 272 -22.36 13.65 6.99
N ALA A 273 -23.67 13.77 6.72
CA ALA A 273 -24.55 12.62 6.58
C ALA A 273 -24.16 11.69 5.41
N ALA A 274 -23.49 12.22 4.37
CA ALA A 274 -23.06 11.45 3.21
C ALA A 274 -21.75 10.68 3.43
N PHE A 275 -21.10 10.78 4.60
CA PHE A 275 -19.89 10.01 4.89
C PHE A 275 -20.11 8.49 4.90
N ASN A 276 -21.34 8.04 5.13
CA ASN A 276 -21.72 6.64 5.06
C ASN A 276 -21.59 6.04 3.65
N VAL A 277 -21.46 6.86 2.60
CA VAL A 277 -21.31 6.39 1.21
C VAL A 277 -19.94 5.75 0.99
N CYS A 278 -18.88 6.34 1.53
CA CYS A 278 -17.50 5.83 1.46
C CYS A 278 -16.86 6.00 2.85
N PRO A 279 -17.12 5.09 3.80
CA PRO A 279 -16.74 5.26 5.19
C PRO A 279 -15.22 5.21 5.40
N LEU A 280 -14.47 4.38 4.68
CA LEU A 280 -13.01 4.34 4.81
C LEU A 280 -12.39 5.67 4.34
N PHE A 281 -12.76 6.11 3.15
CA PHE A 281 -12.33 7.39 2.58
C PHE A 281 -12.68 8.55 3.51
N SER A 282 -13.92 8.59 3.98
CA SER A 282 -14.43 9.63 4.89
C SER A 282 -13.65 9.64 6.20
N SER A 283 -13.43 8.46 6.81
CA SER A 283 -12.68 8.35 8.07
C SER A 283 -11.25 8.88 7.97
N ILE A 284 -10.60 8.74 6.81
CA ILE A 284 -9.24 9.22 6.60
C ILE A 284 -9.23 10.74 6.46
N ILE A 285 -10.13 11.33 5.67
CA ILE A 285 -10.13 12.78 5.42
C ILE A 285 -10.54 13.60 6.65
N ILE A 286 -11.36 13.04 7.55
CA ILE A 286 -11.75 13.69 8.82
C ILE A 286 -10.74 13.47 9.94
N SER A 287 -9.79 12.56 9.78
CA SER A 287 -8.82 12.23 10.83
C SER A 287 -7.90 13.41 11.12
N GLU A 288 -7.64 13.65 12.41
CA GLU A 288 -6.71 14.71 12.84
C GLU A 288 -5.31 14.60 12.21
N PRO A 289 -4.69 13.41 12.12
CA PRO A 289 -3.39 13.27 11.45
C PRO A 289 -3.41 13.73 9.99
N TYR A 290 -4.55 13.57 9.30
CA TYR A 290 -4.70 14.03 7.92
C TYR A 290 -4.91 15.54 7.83
N LYS A 291 -5.74 16.12 8.70
CA LYS A 291 -5.95 17.59 8.80
C LYS A 291 -4.62 18.31 9.03
N GLU A 292 -3.75 17.75 9.87
CA GLU A 292 -2.40 18.28 10.09
C GLU A 292 -1.49 18.21 8.85
N LEU A 293 -1.65 17.17 8.03
CA LEU A 293 -0.82 16.94 6.85
C LEU A 293 -1.21 17.84 5.68
N ILE A 294 -2.51 18.04 5.47
CA ILE A 294 -3.07 18.85 4.38
C ILE A 294 -3.98 19.92 5.01
N PRO A 295 -3.37 20.97 5.63
CA PRO A 295 -4.14 22.10 6.10
C PRO A 295 -4.78 22.77 4.87
N ASN A 296 -6.02 23.24 5.00
CA ASN A 296 -6.86 23.89 3.97
C ASN A 296 -7.87 23.01 3.22
N LEU A 297 -8.01 21.71 3.49
CA LEU A 297 -9.11 20.94 2.88
C LEU A 297 -10.48 21.53 3.23
N GLU A 298 -10.66 21.96 4.47
CA GLU A 298 -11.86 22.65 4.98
C GLU A 298 -12.20 23.96 4.28
N LYS A 299 -11.24 24.59 3.58
CA LYS A 299 -11.53 25.77 2.75
C LYS A 299 -12.28 25.39 1.48
N LYS A 300 -12.01 24.19 0.94
CA LYS A 300 -12.66 23.66 -0.27
C LYS A 300 -13.87 22.80 0.04
N LEU A 301 -13.93 22.20 1.23
CA LEU A 301 -15.05 21.43 1.74
C LEU A 301 -15.55 22.05 3.06
N PRO A 302 -16.36 23.13 3.01
CA PRO A 302 -16.76 23.87 4.21
C PRO A 302 -17.50 23.04 5.26
N PHE A 303 -18.22 21.99 4.84
CA PHE A 303 -18.93 21.10 5.76
C PHE A 303 -18.01 20.31 6.70
N LEU A 304 -16.70 20.24 6.41
CA LEU A 304 -15.72 19.64 7.31
C LEU A 304 -15.46 20.47 8.57
N ARG A 305 -15.78 21.78 8.55
CA ARG A 305 -15.56 22.68 9.70
C ARG A 305 -16.50 22.40 10.87
N ASN A 306 -17.66 21.79 10.59
CA ASN A 306 -18.69 21.52 11.60
C ASN A 306 -18.51 20.12 12.22
N ILE A 307 -17.41 19.44 11.92
CA ILE A 307 -17.07 18.17 12.53
C ILE A 307 -16.20 18.51 13.74
N ASP A 308 -16.84 19.03 14.78
CA ASP A 308 -16.33 18.81 16.12
C ASP A 308 -16.57 17.32 16.36
N ILE A 309 -15.51 16.53 16.21
CA ILE A 309 -15.47 15.20 16.79
C ILE A 309 -15.38 15.49 18.29
N ASP A 310 -16.51 15.87 18.89
CA ASP A 310 -16.65 15.78 20.33
C ASP A 310 -16.24 14.34 20.65
N ASP A 311 -15.20 14.20 21.48
CA ASP A 311 -14.80 12.96 22.14
C ASP A 311 -15.98 12.48 23.01
N ASP A 312 -17.05 12.07 22.35
CA ASP A 312 -18.14 11.24 22.86
C ASP A 312 -17.79 9.76 22.61
N ASN A 313 -16.49 9.47 22.57
CA ASN A 313 -16.01 8.31 23.30
C ASN A 313 -16.41 8.58 24.73
N GLY A 314 -17.63 8.13 25.05
CA GLY A 314 -18.27 8.27 26.33
C GLY A 314 -17.19 8.18 27.37
N TYR A 315 -17.01 9.28 28.09
CA TYR A 315 -16.41 9.20 29.39
C TYR A 315 -17.25 8.13 30.08
N GLU A 316 -16.67 6.93 30.18
CA GLU A 316 -16.77 6.05 31.32
C GLU A 316 -16.40 6.96 32.51
N ASP A 317 -17.33 7.87 32.86
CA ASP A 317 -17.46 8.43 34.19
C ASP A 317 -17.90 7.22 35.01
N ASP A 318 -16.92 6.37 35.31
CA ASP A 318 -16.99 5.20 36.22
C ASP A 318 -17.53 5.59 37.61
N ASP A 319 -17.82 6.87 37.86
CA ASP A 319 -18.42 7.39 39.08
C ASP A 319 -19.91 7.81 38.93
N LEU A 320 -20.54 7.61 37.77
CA LEU A 320 -21.98 7.82 37.55
C LEU A 320 -22.82 6.53 37.52
N ASP A 321 -22.20 5.36 37.70
CA ASP A 321 -22.75 4.00 37.59
C ASP A 321 -23.73 3.57 38.71
N GLY A 322 -24.48 4.49 39.31
CA GLY A 322 -25.40 4.18 40.40
C GLY A 322 -26.89 4.33 40.12
N TYR A 323 -27.29 5.13 39.13
CA TYR A 323 -28.69 5.58 39.03
C TYR A 323 -29.22 5.76 37.60
N GLU A 324 -28.66 5.06 36.60
CA GLU A 324 -29.32 4.95 35.30
C GLU A 324 -30.67 4.22 35.37
N ASP A 325 -31.01 3.61 36.51
CA ASP A 325 -32.24 2.83 36.68
C ASP A 325 -33.52 3.66 36.91
N ASN A 326 -33.46 4.99 37.14
CA ASN A 326 -34.67 5.80 37.34
C ASN A 326 -35.06 6.66 36.12
N ILE A 327 -35.13 6.03 34.95
CA ILE A 327 -35.52 6.64 33.67
C ILE A 327 -36.91 7.29 33.78
N GLU A 328 -37.85 6.62 34.45
CA GLU A 328 -39.22 7.15 34.65
C GLU A 328 -39.19 8.45 35.48
N GLY A 329 -38.41 8.49 36.56
CA GLY A 329 -38.23 9.68 37.38
C GLY A 329 -37.63 10.87 36.62
N ILE A 330 -36.63 10.61 35.77
CA ILE A 330 -36.03 11.64 34.92
C ILE A 330 -37.06 12.20 33.94
N SER A 331 -37.87 11.33 33.32
CA SER A 331 -38.93 11.75 32.39
C SER A 331 -39.96 12.64 33.08
N ILE A 332 -40.45 12.25 34.27
CA ILE A 332 -41.43 13.03 35.03
C ILE A 332 -40.89 14.42 35.36
N LEU A 333 -39.63 14.51 35.77
CA LEU A 333 -38.98 15.76 36.12
C LEU A 333 -38.84 16.70 34.89
N VAL A 334 -38.48 16.16 33.73
CA VAL A 334 -38.38 16.94 32.49
C VAL A 334 -39.76 17.40 32.00
N ASP A 335 -40.80 16.57 32.15
CA ASP A 335 -42.16 16.91 31.77
C ASP A 335 -42.78 18.01 32.65
N LEU A 336 -42.50 17.99 33.96
CA LEU A 336 -42.98 19.00 34.91
C LEU A 336 -42.21 20.33 34.83
N TRP A 337 -40.91 20.28 34.50
CA TRP A 337 -40.05 21.45 34.39
C TRP A 337 -39.32 21.48 33.03
N PRO A 338 -39.90 22.10 31.99
CA PRO A 338 -39.31 22.14 30.65
C PRO A 338 -37.94 22.84 30.56
N ASN A 339 -37.56 23.63 31.56
CA ASN A 339 -36.24 24.26 31.68
C ASN A 339 -35.19 23.34 32.32
N MET A 340 -35.58 22.16 32.79
CA MET A 340 -34.69 21.14 33.34
C MET A 340 -34.25 20.20 32.21
N THR A 341 -32.94 20.07 32.03
CA THR A 341 -32.37 19.06 31.12
C THR A 341 -32.24 17.72 31.83
N GLU A 342 -32.24 16.62 31.08
CA GLU A 342 -32.06 15.26 31.62
C GLU A 342 -30.82 15.14 32.52
N ARG A 343 -29.74 15.85 32.18
CA ARG A 343 -28.51 15.90 33.00
C ARG A 343 -28.75 16.55 34.37
N LYS A 344 -29.48 17.66 34.43
CA LYS A 344 -29.82 18.32 35.70
C LYS A 344 -30.74 17.43 36.55
N ALA A 345 -31.70 16.74 35.92
CA ALA A 345 -32.57 15.77 36.57
C ALA A 345 -31.78 14.60 37.18
N LYS A 346 -30.81 14.03 36.44
CA LYS A 346 -29.90 12.99 36.97
C LYS A 346 -29.12 13.49 38.20
N ILE A 347 -28.57 14.71 38.16
CA ILE A 347 -27.77 15.27 39.26
C ILE A 347 -28.63 15.48 40.52
N ILE A 348 -29.81 16.08 40.41
CA ILE A 348 -30.66 16.36 41.57
C ILE A 348 -31.27 15.08 42.17
N LEU A 349 -31.64 14.10 41.33
CA LEU A 349 -32.07 12.79 41.82
C LEU A 349 -30.94 12.10 42.60
N LYS A 350 -29.69 12.18 42.13
CA LYS A 350 -28.54 11.65 42.86
C LYS A 350 -28.33 12.34 44.22
N GLN A 351 -28.54 13.66 44.30
CA GLN A 351 -28.41 14.41 45.57
C GLN A 351 -29.49 14.04 46.60
N HIS A 352 -30.64 13.53 46.14
CA HIS A 352 -31.79 13.16 46.97
C HIS A 352 -32.11 11.65 46.92
N ASN A 353 -31.09 10.80 46.77
CA ASN A 353 -31.19 9.33 46.83
C ASN A 353 -32.20 8.70 45.85
N GLY A 354 -32.43 9.32 44.70
CA GLY A 354 -33.33 8.81 43.66
C GLY A 354 -34.82 8.98 43.95
N ASP A 355 -35.20 9.70 45.01
CA ASP A 355 -36.60 9.94 45.37
C ASP A 355 -37.22 11.06 44.51
N VAL A 356 -38.00 10.65 43.51
CA VAL A 356 -38.65 11.54 42.55
C VAL A 356 -39.70 12.43 43.25
N GLU A 357 -40.46 11.89 44.20
CA GLU A 357 -41.50 12.65 44.91
C GLU A 357 -40.88 13.74 45.77
N HIS A 358 -39.77 13.43 46.45
CA HIS A 358 -39.05 14.41 47.25
C HIS A 358 -38.42 15.51 46.40
N VAL A 359 -37.79 15.17 45.27
CA VAL A 359 -37.25 16.16 44.32
C VAL A 359 -38.37 17.01 43.72
N THR A 360 -39.51 16.40 43.40
CA THR A 360 -40.68 17.11 42.87
C THR A 360 -41.20 18.12 43.88
N ASN A 361 -41.36 17.73 45.15
CA ASN A 361 -41.78 18.64 46.21
C ASN A 361 -40.76 19.76 46.44
N LEU A 362 -39.46 19.45 46.43
CA LEU A 362 -38.39 20.43 46.59
C LEU A 362 -38.39 21.49 45.47
N LEU A 363 -38.57 21.05 44.22
CA LEU A 363 -38.63 21.93 43.05
C LEU A 363 -39.94 22.71 42.94
N LEU A 364 -41.04 22.17 43.48
CA LEU A 364 -42.31 22.90 43.62
C LEU A 364 -42.20 24.02 44.66
N GLU A 365 -41.55 23.76 45.79
CA GLU A 365 -41.33 24.75 46.84
C GLU A 365 -40.31 25.82 46.41
N ASN A 366 -39.28 25.44 45.65
CA ASN A 366 -38.19 26.34 45.24
C ASN A 366 -37.76 26.09 43.78
N PRO A 367 -38.51 26.58 42.78
CA PRO A 367 -38.22 26.33 41.36
C PRO A 367 -36.89 26.95 40.88
N GLU A 368 -36.37 27.96 41.59
CA GLU A 368 -35.06 28.58 41.29
C GLU A 368 -33.86 27.64 41.54
N LEU A 369 -34.06 26.49 42.19
CA LEU A 369 -33.00 25.50 42.41
C LEU A 369 -32.45 24.94 41.09
N ILE A 370 -33.25 24.88 40.03
CA ILE A 370 -32.84 24.33 38.72
C ILE A 370 -31.64 25.10 38.15
N ASP A 371 -31.57 26.41 38.40
CA ASP A 371 -30.48 27.26 37.92
C ASP A 371 -29.22 27.15 38.79
N LYS A 372 -29.37 26.69 40.04
CA LYS A 372 -28.28 26.46 40.99
C LYS A 372 -27.62 25.09 40.84
N ILE A 373 -28.18 24.18 40.05
CA ILE A 373 -27.58 22.87 39.78
C ILE A 373 -26.27 23.10 39.02
N GLU A 374 -25.16 23.04 39.75
CA GLU A 374 -23.83 23.30 39.25
C GLU A 374 -23.40 22.14 38.34
N MET A 375 -23.34 22.41 37.03
CA MET A 375 -22.84 21.44 36.08
C MET A 375 -21.33 21.29 36.29
N PRO A 376 -20.78 20.07 36.46
CA PRO A 376 -19.35 19.89 36.53
C PRO A 376 -18.71 20.45 35.26
N LYS A 377 -17.93 21.54 35.43
CA LYS A 377 -17.24 22.21 34.32
C LYS A 377 -16.05 21.35 33.92
N LYS A 378 -15.93 21.06 32.61
CA LYS A 378 -14.76 20.44 31.98
C LYS A 378 -13.49 21.07 32.56
N THR A 379 -12.67 20.27 33.24
CA THR A 379 -11.31 20.67 33.60
C THR A 379 -10.53 20.79 32.29
N ASN A 380 -10.45 22.02 31.79
CA ASN A 380 -9.53 22.41 30.73
C ASN A 380 -8.09 22.29 31.25
N ASN A 381 -7.59 21.06 31.40
CA ASN A 381 -6.16 20.80 31.57
C ASN A 381 -5.49 20.85 30.20
N GLY A 382 -5.69 21.97 29.50
CA GLY A 382 -5.01 22.38 28.28
C GLY A 382 -3.94 23.42 28.60
N THR A 383 -3.11 23.18 29.60
CA THR A 383 -1.85 23.93 29.76
C THR A 383 -0.70 22.95 29.65
N ALA A 384 -0.20 22.87 28.42
CA ALA A 384 1.17 22.54 28.02
C ALA A 384 2.09 22.16 29.19
N SER A 385 2.07 20.88 29.58
CA SER A 385 3.14 20.30 30.35
C SER A 385 3.85 19.30 29.44
N THR A 386 4.90 19.83 28.82
CA THR A 386 5.92 19.11 28.05
C THR A 386 6.50 17.99 28.92
N SER A 387 5.89 16.81 28.89
CA SER A 387 6.48 15.59 29.41
C SER A 387 6.82 14.70 28.23
N ASN A 388 8.02 14.92 27.72
CA ASN A 388 8.71 14.04 26.78
C ASN A 388 8.88 12.67 27.42
N ASN A 389 7.90 11.78 27.28
CA ASN A 389 8.01 10.37 27.66
C ASN A 389 7.30 9.46 26.66
N THR A 390 7.34 9.80 25.37
CA THR A 390 7.15 8.79 24.33
C THR A 390 8.45 8.00 24.21
N LYS A 391 8.47 6.86 24.91
CA LYS A 391 9.42 5.76 24.73
C LYS A 391 9.55 5.48 23.24
N THR A 392 10.56 6.07 22.62
CA THR A 392 10.91 5.81 21.23
C THR A 392 11.27 4.34 21.14
N PHE A 393 10.40 3.56 20.52
CA PHE A 393 10.62 2.18 20.17
C PHE A 393 11.80 2.13 19.20
N THR A 394 13.01 1.92 19.74
CA THR A 394 14.25 1.81 18.98
C THR A 394 14.34 0.42 18.35
N GLY A 395 13.45 0.12 17.41
CA GLY A 395 13.59 -0.99 16.48
C GLY A 395 14.63 -0.62 15.43
N SER A 396 15.91 -0.58 15.82
CA SER A 396 17.01 -0.23 14.94
C SER A 396 17.28 -1.35 13.93
N TYR A 397 16.54 -1.39 12.83
CA TYR A 397 16.95 -2.12 11.64
C TYR A 397 18.10 -1.35 10.97
N LYS A 398 19.33 -1.59 11.45
CA LYS A 398 20.56 -1.12 10.80
C LYS A 398 20.75 -1.89 9.49
N ILE A 399 20.13 -1.39 8.43
CA ILE A 399 20.45 -1.80 7.06
C ILE A 399 21.83 -1.23 6.72
N PHE A 400 22.81 -2.11 6.55
CA PHE A 400 24.15 -1.80 6.05
C PHE A 400 24.05 -1.23 4.63
N SER A 401 23.85 0.08 4.52
CA SER A 401 24.03 0.80 3.26
C SER A 401 25.51 1.08 3.05
N GLY A 402 26.17 0.16 2.35
CA GLY A 402 27.55 0.32 1.92
C GLY A 402 27.70 1.47 0.92
N LYS A 403 27.98 2.68 1.41
CA LYS A 403 28.62 3.76 0.65
C LYS A 403 29.49 4.62 1.58
N LYS A 404 30.65 4.11 2.00
CA LYS A 404 31.74 4.96 2.51
C LYS A 404 32.70 5.28 1.37
N LYS A 405 32.51 6.44 0.73
CA LYS A 405 33.63 7.26 0.23
C LYS A 405 34.19 7.97 1.46
N GLY A 406 35.19 7.37 2.08
CA GLY A 406 35.88 7.93 3.22
C GLY A 406 37.21 7.20 3.35
N SER A 407 38.22 7.78 2.73
CA SER A 407 39.61 7.35 2.77
C SER A 407 40.05 7.11 4.21
N LEU A 408 40.17 5.85 4.61
CA LEU A 408 40.95 5.46 5.77
C LEU A 408 41.87 4.32 5.35
N ASN A 409 43.12 4.71 5.08
CA ASN A 409 44.25 3.82 5.23
C ASN A 409 44.18 3.22 6.64
N ASN A 410 44.07 1.89 6.72
CA ASN A 410 44.97 1.07 7.53
C ASN A 410 44.61 -0.41 7.33
N ASN A 411 45.63 -1.19 7.01
CA ASN A 411 45.64 -2.63 6.84
C ASN A 411 44.96 -3.34 8.01
N THR A 412 43.70 -3.75 7.84
CA THR A 412 43.13 -4.86 8.61
C THR A 412 42.79 -5.97 7.63
N LYS A 413 43.71 -6.95 7.56
CA LYS A 413 43.45 -8.24 6.90
C LYS A 413 42.21 -8.84 7.57
N LEU A 414 41.08 -8.79 6.87
CA LEU A 414 39.87 -9.53 7.19
C LEU A 414 40.22 -11.01 7.09
N ASN A 415 40.57 -11.62 8.22
CA ASN A 415 40.79 -13.06 8.29
C ASN A 415 39.48 -13.77 7.91
N ALA A 416 39.57 -14.69 6.95
CA ALA A 416 38.44 -15.46 6.47
C ALA A 416 37.68 -16.13 7.63
N PRO A 417 36.34 -16.22 7.57
CA PRO A 417 35.52 -16.70 8.68
C PRO A 417 35.96 -18.11 9.09
N SER A 418 36.18 -18.30 10.40
CA SER A 418 36.58 -19.59 10.97
C SER A 418 35.59 -20.69 10.57
N ALA A 419 36.11 -21.88 10.32
CA ALA A 419 35.34 -23.03 9.87
C ALA A 419 34.14 -23.34 10.79
N ASP A 420 34.27 -23.04 12.09
CA ASP A 420 33.20 -23.22 13.08
C ASP A 420 31.98 -22.34 12.83
N LEU A 421 32.17 -21.10 12.37
CA LEU A 421 31.04 -20.22 12.03
C LEU A 421 30.26 -20.78 10.83
N LYS A 422 30.96 -21.28 9.82
CA LYS A 422 30.31 -21.92 8.66
C LYS A 422 29.54 -23.17 9.07
N LYS A 423 30.12 -24.02 9.93
CA LYS A 423 29.46 -25.23 10.44
C LYS A 423 28.19 -24.87 11.22
N LYS A 424 28.26 -23.88 12.11
CA LYS A 424 27.13 -23.46 12.94
C LYS A 424 25.99 -22.84 12.12
N THR A 425 26.32 -22.04 11.09
CA THR A 425 25.32 -21.48 10.17
C THR A 425 24.65 -22.58 9.35
N LEU A 426 25.41 -23.58 8.89
CA LEU A 426 24.89 -24.70 8.10
C LEU A 426 24.02 -25.65 8.94
N GLU A 427 24.42 -25.97 10.18
CA GLU A 427 23.59 -26.73 11.13
C GLU A 427 22.29 -26.01 11.45
N SER A 428 22.33 -24.69 11.64
CA SER A 428 21.12 -23.90 11.92
C SER A 428 20.17 -23.88 10.72
N ALA A 429 20.69 -23.85 9.50
CA ALA A 429 19.89 -23.91 8.28
C ALA A 429 19.27 -25.29 8.07
N LEU A 430 20.02 -26.37 8.31
CA LEU A 430 19.50 -27.74 8.25
C LEU A 430 18.41 -27.98 9.29
N ARG A 431 18.62 -27.53 10.54
CA ARG A 431 17.61 -27.65 11.59
C ARG A 431 16.31 -26.95 11.21
N LEU A 432 16.38 -25.79 10.59
CA LEU A 432 15.20 -25.03 10.17
C LEU A 432 14.44 -25.73 9.04
N MET A 433 15.14 -26.43 8.14
CA MET A 433 14.49 -27.26 7.11
C MET A 433 13.81 -28.50 7.71
N TYR A 434 14.44 -29.21 8.64
CA TYR A 434 13.88 -30.44 9.20
C TYR A 434 12.84 -30.23 10.30
N GLN A 435 12.80 -29.06 10.96
CA GLN A 435 11.74 -28.73 11.93
C GLN A 435 10.47 -28.16 11.29
N SER A 436 10.49 -27.85 9.99
CA SER A 436 9.31 -27.34 9.28
C SER A 436 8.32 -28.45 8.88
N ASP A 437 8.78 -29.70 8.88
CA ASP A 437 8.04 -30.88 8.42
C ASP A 437 7.82 -31.88 9.58
N GLU A 438 7.62 -31.40 10.81
CA GLU A 438 6.99 -32.22 11.85
C GLU A 438 5.51 -32.42 11.44
N ASP A 439 5.33 -33.43 10.59
CA ASP A 439 4.08 -34.09 10.21
C ASP A 439 3.15 -34.14 11.43
N GLU A 440 2.00 -33.47 11.34
CA GLU A 440 0.93 -33.67 12.31
C GLU A 440 0.58 -35.17 12.31
N PRO A 441 0.51 -35.82 13.48
CA PRO A 441 0.26 -37.25 13.55
C PRO A 441 -1.09 -37.57 12.90
N ASP A 442 -1.02 -38.37 11.84
CA ASP A 442 -2.16 -38.88 11.06
C ASP A 442 -3.12 -39.66 11.98
N ASP A 443 -4.22 -39.01 12.35
CA ASP A 443 -5.25 -39.49 13.27
C ASP A 443 -6.27 -40.44 12.62
N THR A 444 -6.02 -40.86 11.36
CA THR A 444 -6.88 -41.73 10.55
C THR A 444 -7.28 -43.06 11.24
N TYR A 445 -6.61 -43.47 12.32
CA TYR A 445 -6.90 -44.73 13.02
C TYR A 445 -7.21 -44.59 14.51
N ASP A 446 -7.31 -43.38 15.06
CA ASP A 446 -7.60 -43.21 16.49
C ASP A 446 -9.05 -43.62 16.85
N ASP A 447 -9.94 -43.66 15.87
CA ASP A 447 -11.35 -44.02 16.04
C ASP A 447 -11.66 -45.52 15.80
N GLN A 448 -10.67 -46.42 15.79
CA GLN A 448 -10.97 -47.84 15.84
C GLN A 448 -11.48 -48.23 17.24
N GLU A 449 -12.81 -48.19 17.40
CA GLU A 449 -13.54 -48.67 18.57
C GLU A 449 -12.95 -49.99 19.06
N LYS A 450 -12.33 -49.92 20.24
CA LYS A 450 -11.87 -51.09 20.98
C LYS A 450 -13.09 -51.93 21.31
N THR A 451 -13.38 -52.92 20.47
CA THR A 451 -14.29 -54.02 20.80
C THR A 451 -13.70 -54.75 22.01
N THR A 452 -14.19 -54.41 23.19
CA THR A 452 -13.92 -55.13 24.43
C THR A 452 -14.55 -56.52 24.32
N GLY A 453 -13.73 -57.50 23.97
CA GLY A 453 -14.07 -58.91 24.10
C GLY A 453 -14.03 -59.33 25.57
N VAL A 454 -15.10 -60.00 25.97
CA VAL A 454 -15.26 -60.74 27.24
C VAL A 454 -14.20 -61.84 27.38
#